data_AF-A0A529XF40-F1
#
_entry.id   AF-A0A529XF40-F1
#
_cell.length_a   1.000
_cell.length_b   1.000
_cell.length_c   1.000
_cell.angle_alpha   90.00
_cell.angle_beta   90.00
_cell.angle_gamma   90.00
#
_symmetry.space_group_name_H-M   'P 1'
#
loop_
_entity.id
_entity.type
_entity.pdbx_description
1 polymer ?
#
loop_
_entity_poly.entity_id
_entity_poly.type
_entity_poly.pdbx_seq_one_letter_code
_entity_poly.pdbx_strand_id
1 'polypeptide(L)' 'SIDDVLEILSTPLLGIIPESQDVLRASNLGSPVTLSEPLNGAAKAYLEAARRLEGEDLPVVVPFERKGFLDRLLGRRAA' A
#
# COMPACT_ATOMS: atom_id res chain seq x y z
N SER A 1 15.98 0.80 2.64
CA SER A 1 14.81 0.54 3.50
C SER A 1 13.89 1.77 3.44
N ILE A 2 12.68 1.76 4.02
CA ILE A 2 11.88 2.99 4.14
C ILE A 2 12.62 4.00 5.02
N ASP A 3 13.27 3.52 6.09
CA ASP A 3 14.02 4.36 7.03
C ASP A 3 15.14 5.14 6.34
N ASP A 4 15.89 4.52 5.43
CA ASP A 4 16.97 5.19 4.68
C ASP A 4 16.42 6.34 3.80
N VAL A 5 15.23 6.15 3.21
CA VAL A 5 14.57 7.18 2.39
C VAL A 5 14.17 8.37 3.25
N LEU A 6 13.65 8.12 4.45
CA LEU A 6 13.26 9.18 5.38
C LEU A 6 14.46 9.93 5.94
N GLU A 7 15.55 9.21 6.24
CA GLU A 7 16.82 9.80 6.67
C GLU A 7 17.36 10.77 5.62
N ILE A 8 17.38 10.37 4.34
CA ILE A 8 17.93 11.18 3.25
C ILE A 8 17.01 12.38 2.94
N LEU A 9 15.71 12.15 2.76
CA LEU A 9 14.81 13.18 2.25
C LEU A 9 14.41 14.19 3.32
N SER A 10 14.45 13.82 4.61
CA SER A 10 14.10 14.70 5.73
C SER A 10 12.71 15.36 5.58
N THR A 11 11.76 14.66 4.97
CA THR A 11 10.38 15.12 4.79
C THR A 11 9.38 14.17 5.46
N PRO A 12 8.19 14.68 5.86
CA PRO A 12 7.15 13.84 6.44
C PRO A 12 6.69 12.74 5.47
N LEU A 13 6.61 11.51 5.97
CA LEU A 13 6.04 10.40 5.22
C LEU A 13 4.52 10.51 5.16
N LEU A 14 3.96 10.69 3.95
CA LEU A 14 2.51 10.76 3.77
C LEU A 14 1.85 9.39 3.64
N GLY A 15 2.56 8.38 3.15
CA GLY A 15 2.01 7.04 3.02
C GLY A 15 2.94 6.10 2.25
N ILE A 16 2.66 4.81 2.34
CA ILE A 16 3.34 3.74 1.60
C ILE A 16 2.28 3.04 0.77
N ILE A 17 2.38 3.14 -0.55
CA ILE A 17 1.44 2.51 -1.46
C ILE A 17 1.94 1.09 -1.77
N PRO A 18 1.22 0.03 -1.39
CA PRO A 18 1.61 -1.32 -1.76
C PRO A 18 1.51 -1.50 -3.28
N GLU A 19 2.39 -2.34 -3.83
CA GLU A 19 2.26 -2.77 -5.23
C GLU A 19 0.91 -3.46 -5.44
N SER A 20 0.24 -3.12 -6.55
CA SER A 20 -1.12 -3.58 -6.81
C SER A 20 -1.37 -3.69 -8.32
N GLN A 21 -1.78 -4.87 -8.77
CA GLN A 21 -2.20 -5.08 -10.16
C GLN A 21 -3.47 -4.30 -10.50
N ASP A 22 -4.30 -3.96 -9.50
CA ASP A 22 -5.48 -3.11 -9.70
C ASP A 22 -5.09 -1.69 -10.11
N VAL A 23 -3.96 -1.17 -9.63
CA VAL A 23 -3.44 0.15 -10.04
C VAL A 23 -3.09 0.13 -11.53
N LEU A 24 -2.42 -0.94 -11.99
CA LEU A 24 -2.06 -1.09 -13.40
C LEU A 24 -3.30 -1.23 -14.29
N ARG A 25 -4.28 -2.04 -13.88
CA ARG A 25 -5.56 -2.18 -14.59
C ARG A 25 -6.32 -0.86 -14.67
N ALA A 26 -6.46 -0.17 -13.54
CA ALA A 26 -7.09 1.14 -13.42
C ALA A 26 -6.48 2.16 -14.40
N SER A 27 -5.15 2.22 -14.49
CA SER A 27 -4.44 3.07 -15.44
C SER A 27 -4.80 2.77 -16.90
N ASN A 28 -4.84 1.49 -17.28
CA ASN A 28 -5.19 1.09 -18.65
C ASN A 28 -6.65 1.36 -19.02
N LEU A 29 -7.54 1.39 -18.02
CA LEU A 29 -8.97 1.69 -18.19
C LEU A 29 -9.28 3.18 -18.12
N GLY A 30 -8.31 4.04 -17.78
CA GLY A 30 -8.51 5.48 -17.63
C GLY A 30 -9.38 5.86 -16.42
N SER A 31 -9.48 5.00 -15.42
CA SER A 31 -10.24 5.25 -14.18
C SER A 31 -9.33 5.05 -12.98
N PRO A 32 -9.19 6.04 -12.06
CA PRO A 32 -8.36 5.88 -10.87
C PRO A 32 -8.77 4.70 -9.99
N VAL A 33 -7.78 4.00 -9.44
CA VAL A 33 -8.00 2.84 -8.53
C VAL A 33 -8.83 3.21 -7.30
N THR A 34 -8.73 4.47 -6.85
CA THR A 34 -9.49 5.01 -5.72
C THR A 34 -11.00 5.07 -5.99
N LEU A 35 -11.41 5.12 -7.26
CA LEU A 35 -12.81 5.15 -7.68
C LEU A 35 -13.29 3.77 -8.12
N SER A 36 -12.48 3.04 -8.90
CA SER A 36 -12.89 1.74 -9.45
C SER A 36 -12.81 0.61 -8.42
N GLU A 37 -11.87 0.67 -7.48
CA GLU A 37 -11.59 -0.40 -6.51
C GLU A 37 -11.41 0.17 -5.08
N PRO A 38 -12.44 0.84 -4.50
CA PRO A 38 -12.30 1.60 -3.25
C PRO A 38 -11.95 0.75 -2.02
N LEU A 39 -12.19 -0.57 -2.07
CA LEU A 39 -11.84 -1.49 -0.98
C LEU A 39 -10.39 -1.99 -1.06
N ASN A 40 -9.69 -1.75 -2.17
CA ASN A 40 -8.30 -2.17 -2.41
C ASN A 40 -7.32 -1.51 -1.44
N GLY A 41 -6.25 -2.23 -1.09
CA GLY A 41 -5.21 -1.72 -0.19
C GLY A 41 -4.50 -0.47 -0.73
N ALA A 42 -4.18 -0.44 -2.03
CA ALA A 42 -3.56 0.72 -2.67
C ALA A 42 -4.52 1.92 -2.72
N ALA A 43 -5.80 1.69 -3.02
CA ALA A 43 -6.82 2.74 -3.00
C ALA A 43 -6.93 3.41 -1.62
N LYS A 44 -7.00 2.60 -0.56
CA LYS A 44 -7.02 3.11 0.82
C LYS A 44 -5.75 3.89 1.17
N ALA A 45 -4.58 3.37 0.80
CA ALA A 45 -3.31 4.02 1.06
C ALA A 45 -3.19 5.39 0.36
N TYR A 46 -3.68 5.52 -0.89
CA TYR A 46 -3.73 6.81 -1.59
C TYR A 46 -4.66 7.81 -0.87
N LEU A 47 -5.85 7.37 -0.45
CA LEU A 47 -6.81 8.23 0.23
C LEU A 47 -6.28 8.73 1.58
N GLU A 48 -5.65 7.86 2.36
CA GLU A 48 -5.03 8.28 3.62
C GLU A 48 -3.86 9.24 3.39
N ALA A 49 -3.04 9.01 2.35
CA ALA A 49 -1.94 9.93 2.02
C ALA A 49 -2.46 11.32 1.64
N ALA A 50 -3.55 11.40 0.87
CA ALA A 50 -4.21 12.66 0.56
C ALA A 50 -4.74 13.37 1.82
N ARG A 51 -5.38 12.64 2.74
CA ARG A 51 -5.86 13.20 4.02
C ARG A 51 -4.72 13.74 4.89
N ARG A 52 -3.60 13.01 4.97
CA ARG A 52 -2.40 13.51 5.67
C ARG A 52 -1.81 14.75 4.99
N LEU A 53 -1.83 14.81 3.66
CA LEU A 53 -1.42 16.00 2.91
C LEU A 53 -2.33 17.21 3.19
N GLU A 54 -3.62 16.98 3.41
CA GLU A 54 -4.60 17.99 3.83
C GLU A 54 -4.48 18.37 5.33
N GLY A 55 -3.57 17.75 6.08
CA GLY A 55 -3.25 18.08 7.47
C GLY A 55 -3.93 17.21 8.51
N GLU A 56 -4.59 16.12 8.11
CA GLU A 56 -5.16 15.16 9.07
C GLU A 56 -4.08 14.32 9.76
N ASP A 57 -4.16 14.19 11.09
CA ASP A 57 -3.27 13.35 11.87
C ASP A 57 -3.75 11.88 11.87
N LEU A 58 -3.24 11.11 10.91
CA LEU A 58 -3.54 9.69 10.72
C LEU A 58 -2.27 8.85 10.86
N PRO A 59 -2.29 7.73 11.59
CA PRO A 59 -1.11 6.87 11.73
C PRO A 59 -0.72 6.28 10.37
N VAL A 60 0.57 6.31 10.00
CA VAL A 60 1.06 5.67 8.79
C VAL A 60 1.11 4.16 8.99
N VAL A 61 0.37 3.41 8.16
CA VAL A 61 0.39 1.95 8.18
C VAL A 61 1.42 1.44 7.20
N VAL A 62 2.41 0.68 7.70
CA VAL A 62 3.35 -0.05 6.84
C VAL A 62 2.63 -1.30 6.32
N PRO A 63 2.49 -1.48 4.99
CA PRO A 63 1.91 -2.69 4.43
C PRO A 63 2.79 -3.89 4.80
N PHE A 64 2.23 -4.85 5.54
CA PHE A 64 2.85 -6.16 5.75
C PHE A 64 2.25 -7.16 4.77
N GLU A 65 3.09 -7.84 4.00
CA GLU A 65 2.69 -9.11 3.39
C GLU A 65 2.38 -10.10 4.51
N ARG A 66 1.10 -10.33 4.78
CA ARG A 66 0.71 -11.46 5.62
C ARG A 66 1.00 -12.74 4.84
N LYS A 67 2.16 -13.36 5.08
CA LYS A 67 2.32 -14.79 4.80
C LYS A 67 1.20 -15.52 5.52
N GLY A 68 0.30 -16.14 4.76
CA GLY A 68 -0.87 -16.80 5.32
C GLY A 68 -0.43 -17.96 6.21
N PHE A 69 -1.19 -18.23 7.27
CA PHE A 69 -1.00 -19.46 8.05
C PHE A 69 -1.05 -20.72 7.16
N LEU A 70 -1.81 -20.66 6.05
CA LEU A 70 -1.91 -21.72 5.04
C LEU A 70 -0.63 -21.87 4.19
N ASP A 71 0.06 -20.77 3.86
CA ASP A 71 1.34 -20.83 3.10
C ASP A 71 2.40 -21.59 3.89
N ARG A 72 2.39 -21.43 5.22
CA ARG A 72 3.29 -22.15 6.14
C ARG A 72 2.92 -23.63 6.32
N LEU A 73 1.65 -23.99 6.09
CA LEU A 73 1.15 -25.36 6.21
C LEU A 73 1.33 -26.17 4.91
N LEU A 74 1.12 -25.54 3.75
CA LEU A 74 1.20 -26.18 2.44
C LEU A 74 2.63 -26.23 1.86
N GLY A 75 3.51 -25.30 2.25
CA GLY A 75 4.90 -25.25 1.80
C GLY A 75 5.81 -26.37 2.35
N ARG A 76 5.31 -27.28 3.20
CA ARG A 76 6.08 -28.36 3.83
C ARG A 76 6.02 -29.72 3.11
N ARG A 77 5.35 -29.82 1.95
CA ARG A 77 5.15 -31.11 1.26
C ARG A 77 5.70 -31.23 -0.17
N ALA A 78 6.53 -30.29 -0.61
CA ALA A 78 7.35 -30.51 -1.82
C ALA A 78 8.76 -30.91 -1.39
N ALA A 79 8.96 -32.22 -1.19
CA ALA A 79 10.25 -32.89 -1.11
C ALA A 79 10.22 -34.07 -2.09
#